data_AF-A0A961BHG0-F1
#
_entry.id   AF-A0A961BHG0-F1
#
_cell.length_a   1.000
_cell.length_b   1.000
_cell.length_c   1.000
_cell.angle_alpha   90.00
_cell.angle_beta   90.00
_cell.angle_gamma   90.00
#
_symmetry.space_group_name_H-M   'P 1'
#
loop_
_entity.id
_entity.type
_entity.pdbx_description
1 polymer ?
#
loop_
_entity_poly.entity_id
_entity_poly.type
_entity_poly.pdbx_seq_one_letter_code
_entity_poly.pdbx_strand_id
1 'polypeptide(L)'
;MIVFLRVFFAVVLASMLGVTYWAGSQVALWEIPRSVGGHPWFIATLFDTYWAFFTFYCWVYYRENTLLARLGWFVGVVLLGNIAMASYMLILLFRLPGTATAREILLKPANP
;
A
#
# COMPACT_ATOMS: atom_id res chain seq x y z
N MET A 1 20.06 -6.10 1.77
CA MET A 1 18.61 -6.27 2.01
C MET A 1 17.83 -4.98 1.78
N ILE A 2 18.12 -3.88 2.51
CA ILE A 2 17.35 -2.62 2.41
C ILE A 2 17.32 -2.03 1.00
N VAL A 3 18.47 -1.99 0.31
CA VAL A 3 18.55 -1.48 -1.07
C VAL A 3 17.65 -2.27 -2.01
N PHE A 4 17.67 -3.61 -1.90
CA PHE A 4 16.79 -4.48 -2.67
C PHE A 4 15.31 -4.17 -2.40
N LEU A 5 14.91 -4.02 -1.13
CA LEU A 5 13.53 -3.67 -0.77
C LEU A 5 13.13 -2.28 -1.31
N ARG A 6 14.04 -1.29 -1.26
CA ARG A 6 13.77 0.05 -1.84
C ARG A 6 13.52 -0.05 -3.34
N VAL A 7 14.35 -0.79 -4.07
CA VAL A 7 14.16 -1.00 -5.52
C VAL A 7 12.83 -1.72 -5.77
N PHE A 8 12.54 -2.79 -5.03
CA PHE A 8 11.30 -3.54 -5.17
C PHE A 8 10.06 -2.66 -4.97
N PHE A 9 9.97 -1.92 -3.85
CA PHE A 9 8.81 -1.05 -3.60
C PHE A 9 8.75 0.15 -4.55
N ALA A 10 9.89 0.62 -5.08
CA ALA A 10 9.91 1.65 -6.12
C ALA A 10 9.32 1.11 -7.43
N VAL A 11 9.64 -0.14 -7.81
CA VAL A 11 9.02 -0.81 -8.96
C VAL A 11 7.52 -0.96 -8.75
N VAL A 12 7.08 -1.42 -7.57
CA VAL A 12 5.63 -1.54 -7.25
C VAL A 12 4.93 -0.19 -7.36
N LEU A 13 5.53 0.89 -6.82
CA LEU A 13 4.94 2.23 -6.89
C LEU A 13 4.86 2.72 -8.34
N ALA A 14 5.95 2.60 -9.10
CA ALA A 14 6.00 3.01 -10.51
C ALA A 14 5.00 2.21 -11.36
N SER A 15 4.90 0.89 -11.15
CA SER A 15 3.95 0.05 -11.88
C SER A 15 2.51 0.44 -11.54
N MET A 16 2.18 0.65 -10.27
CA MET A 16 0.82 1.00 -9.84
C MET A 16 0.40 2.38 -10.36
N LEU A 17 1.30 3.36 -10.35
CA LEU A 17 1.06 4.68 -10.95
C LEU A 17 0.86 4.55 -12.47
N GLY A 18 1.71 3.77 -13.13
CA GLY A 18 1.64 3.52 -14.58
C GLY A 18 0.32 2.87 -15.00
N VAL A 19 -0.09 1.77 -14.36
CA VAL A 19 -1.34 1.07 -14.70
C VAL A 19 -2.57 1.89 -14.31
N THR A 20 -2.54 2.62 -13.19
CA THR A 20 -3.65 3.51 -12.79
C THR A 20 -3.83 4.65 -13.79
N TYR A 21 -2.72 5.28 -14.20
CA TYR A 21 -2.74 6.33 -15.21
C TYR A 21 -3.23 5.81 -16.56
N TRP A 22 -2.67 4.68 -17.02
CA TRP A 22 -3.08 4.04 -18.27
C TRP A 22 -4.56 3.68 -18.25
N ALA A 23 -5.06 3.01 -17.21
CA ALA A 23 -6.47 2.66 -17.09
C ALA A 23 -7.37 3.91 -17.06
N GLY A 24 -7.02 4.92 -16.25
CA GLY A 24 -7.78 6.16 -16.14
C GLY A 24 -7.80 6.99 -17.43
N SER A 25 -6.80 6.85 -18.29
CA SER A 25 -6.79 7.48 -19.63
C SER A 25 -7.73 6.80 -20.64
N GLN A 26 -8.13 5.55 -20.38
CA GLN A 26 -8.98 4.76 -21.28
C GLN A 26 -10.44 4.79 -20.84
N VAL A 27 -10.68 4.66 -19.53
CA VAL A 27 -12.02 4.63 -18.94
C VAL A 27 -11.97 5.24 -17.55
N ALA A 28 -12.92 6.13 -17.27
CA ALA A 28 -13.04 6.67 -15.93
C ALA A 28 -13.53 5.58 -14.95
N LEU A 29 -13.06 5.61 -13.71
CA LEU A 29 -13.43 4.61 -12.69
C LEU A 29 -14.95 4.53 -12.45
N TRP A 30 -15.66 5.65 -12.59
CA TRP A 30 -17.12 5.72 -12.43
C TRP A 30 -17.90 5.23 -13.67
N GLU A 31 -17.22 5.01 -14.80
CA GLU A 31 -17.82 4.52 -16.05
C GLU A 31 -17.63 3.00 -16.23
N ILE A 32 -17.11 2.30 -15.23
CA ILE A 32 -16.96 0.84 -15.27
C ILE A 32 -18.34 0.19 -15.49
N PRO A 33 -18.52 -0.64 -16.54
CA PRO A 33 -19.79 -1.28 -16.82
C PRO A 33 -20.30 -2.12 -15.65
N ARG A 34 -21.61 -2.07 -15.37
CA ARG A 34 -22.23 -2.84 -14.28
C ARG A 34 -22.04 -4.37 -14.42
N SER A 35 -21.88 -4.85 -15.65
CA SER A 35 -21.59 -6.26 -15.93
C SER A 35 -20.25 -6.72 -15.34
N VAL A 36 -19.27 -5.82 -15.22
CA VAL A 36 -17.99 -6.10 -14.56
C VAL A 36 -18.16 -6.08 -13.05
N GLY A 37 -18.84 -5.06 -12.51
CA GLY A 37 -19.09 -4.92 -11.07
C GLY A 37 -19.86 -6.09 -10.45
N GLY A 38 -20.79 -6.69 -11.21
CA GLY A 38 -21.56 -7.86 -10.78
C GLY A 38 -20.89 -9.21 -11.04
N HIS A 39 -19.73 -9.24 -11.70
CA HIS A 39 -19.08 -10.49 -12.06
C HIS A 39 -18.50 -11.17 -10.80
N PRO A 40 -18.80 -12.46 -10.53
CA PRO A 40 -18.41 -13.12 -9.28
C PRO A 40 -16.90 -13.06 -8.99
N TRP A 41 -16.07 -13.25 -10.02
CA TRP A 41 -14.61 -13.15 -9.86
C TRP A 41 -14.14 -11.74 -9.57
N PHE A 42 -14.79 -10.71 -10.13
CA PHE A 42 -14.42 -9.32 -9.87
C PHE A 42 -14.69 -8.98 -8.39
N ILE A 43 -15.85 -9.38 -7.88
CA ILE A 43 -16.21 -9.24 -6.46
C ILE A 43 -15.22 -10.01 -5.59
N ALA A 44 -14.89 -11.27 -5.92
CA ALA A 44 -13.94 -12.06 -5.15
C ALA A 44 -12.56 -11.41 -5.09
N THR A 45 -12.03 -10.90 -6.22
CA THR A 45 -10.74 -10.21 -6.25
C THR A 45 -10.76 -8.87 -5.50
N LEU A 46 -11.89 -8.15 -5.49
CA LEU A 46 -12.04 -6.95 -4.67
C LEU A 46 -11.98 -7.29 -3.18
N PHE A 47 -12.71 -8.31 -2.73
CA PHE A 47 -12.65 -8.76 -1.35
C PHE A 47 -11.22 -9.18 -0.96
N ASP A 48 -10.58 -10.00 -1.78
CA ASP A 48 -9.19 -10.44 -1.55
C ASP A 48 -8.24 -9.24 -1.38
N THR A 49 -8.33 -8.28 -2.29
CA THR A 49 -7.52 -7.06 -2.27
C THR A 49 -7.76 -6.21 -1.02
N TYR A 50 -9.02 -5.95 -0.64
CA TYR A 50 -9.34 -5.14 0.54
C TYR A 50 -8.99 -5.86 1.85
N TRP A 51 -9.14 -7.18 1.94
CA TRP A 51 -8.69 -7.94 3.09
C TRP A 51 -7.16 -7.90 3.25
N ALA A 52 -6.42 -7.96 2.14
CA ALA A 52 -4.97 -7.76 2.15
C ALA A 52 -4.60 -6.34 2.64
N PHE A 53 -5.33 -5.31 2.20
CA PHE A 53 -5.14 -3.92 2.65
C PHE A 53 -5.36 -3.77 4.15
N PHE A 54 -6.45 -4.33 4.69
CA PHE A 54 -6.72 -4.27 6.13
C PHE A 54 -5.67 -5.05 6.94
N THR A 55 -5.23 -6.20 6.44
CA THR A 55 -4.16 -7.01 7.08
C THR A 55 -2.86 -6.20 7.17
N PHE A 56 -2.45 -5.55 6.07
CA PHE A 56 -1.30 -4.66 6.08
C PHE A 56 -1.51 -3.46 7.00
N TYR A 57 -2.70 -2.86 6.98
CA TYR A 57 -3.01 -1.72 7.84
C TYR A 57 -2.95 -2.06 9.33
N CYS A 58 -3.32 -3.26 9.76
CA CYS A 58 -3.13 -3.69 11.15
C CYS A 58 -1.66 -3.59 11.58
N TRP A 59 -0.74 -3.95 10.70
CA TRP A 59 0.70 -3.79 10.94
C TRP A 59 1.12 -2.30 10.97
N VAL A 60 0.62 -1.48 10.06
CA VAL A 60 0.85 -0.02 10.08
C VAL A 60 0.32 0.61 11.36
N TYR A 61 -0.88 0.24 11.79
CA TYR A 61 -1.51 0.73 13.02
C TYR A 61 -0.66 0.41 14.26
N TYR A 62 -0.13 -0.81 14.33
CA TYR A 62 0.80 -1.23 15.38
C TYR A 62 2.09 -0.39 15.38
N ARG A 63 2.66 -0.15 14.19
CA ARG A 63 3.92 0.59 14.00
C ARG A 63 3.78 2.09 14.31
N GLU A 64 2.69 2.72 13.90
CA GLU A 64 2.48 4.16 14.05
C GLU A 64 2.12 4.57 15.49
N ASN A 65 2.72 5.67 15.93
CA ASN A 65 2.56 6.19 17.29
C ASN A 65 1.40 7.18 17.43
N THR A 66 1.13 7.98 16.40
CA THR A 66 0.14 9.06 16.47
C THR A 66 -1.17 8.64 15.82
N LEU A 67 -2.28 9.08 16.41
CA LEU A 67 -3.61 8.83 15.84
C LEU A 67 -3.76 9.47 14.45
N LEU A 68 -3.15 10.64 14.24
CA LEU A 68 -3.17 11.32 12.95
C LEU A 68 -2.48 10.49 11.85
N ALA A 69 -1.29 9.92 12.14
CA ALA A 69 -0.61 9.06 11.18
C ALA A 69 -1.42 7.79 10.90
N ARG A 70 -2.01 7.17 11.92
CA ARG A 70 -2.87 5.99 11.77
C ARG A 70 -4.06 6.27 10.85
N LEU A 71 -4.80 7.36 11.11
CA LEU A 71 -5.95 7.75 10.29
C LEU A 71 -5.53 8.14 8.87
N GLY A 72 -4.44 8.89 8.72
CA GLY A 72 -3.91 9.27 7.40
C GLY A 72 -3.54 8.05 6.56
N TRP A 73 -2.84 7.08 7.15
CA TRP A 73 -2.48 5.85 6.46
C TRP A 73 -3.68 4.93 6.19
N PHE A 74 -4.66 4.88 7.10
CA PHE A 74 -5.91 4.15 6.86
C PHE A 74 -6.61 4.65 5.61
N VAL A 75 -6.87 5.96 5.54
CA VAL A 75 -7.53 6.60 4.40
C VAL A 75 -6.70 6.39 3.14
N GLY A 76 -5.37 6.57 3.22
CA GLY A 76 -4.47 6.33 2.10
C GLY A 76 -4.56 4.89 1.57
N VAL A 77 -4.53 3.88 2.44
CA VAL A 77 -4.57 2.46 2.06
C VAL A 77 -5.93 2.08 1.46
N VAL A 78 -7.04 2.56 2.03
CA VAL A 78 -8.38 2.23 1.50
C VAL A 78 -8.65 2.90 0.15
N LEU A 79 -8.14 4.12 -0.06
CA LEU A 79 -8.39 4.87 -1.30
C LEU A 79 -7.38 4.58 -2.42
N LEU A 80 -6.10 4.42 -2.07
CA LEU A 80 -5.00 4.29 -3.04
C LEU A 80 -4.40 2.87 -3.09
N GLY A 81 -4.78 2.00 -2.15
CA GLY A 81 -4.32 0.61 -2.11
C GLY A 81 -2.79 0.48 -2.11
N ASN A 82 -2.29 -0.27 -3.08
CA ASN A 82 -0.85 -0.55 -3.24
C ASN A 82 0.01 0.70 -3.45
N ILE A 83 -0.53 1.81 -3.96
CA ILE A 83 0.22 3.07 -4.09
C ILE A 83 0.57 3.60 -2.68
N ALA A 84 -0.40 3.62 -1.76
CA ALA A 84 -0.17 4.05 -0.39
C ALA A 84 0.73 3.06 0.37
N MET A 85 0.52 1.76 0.20
CA MET A 85 1.34 0.73 0.85
C MET A 85 2.80 0.79 0.40
N ALA A 86 3.06 0.93 -0.90
CA ALA A 86 4.41 1.07 -1.43
C ALA A 86 5.06 2.39 -0.98
N SER A 87 4.30 3.49 -0.96
CA SER A 87 4.77 4.78 -0.43
C SER A 87 5.14 4.69 1.04
N TYR A 88 4.32 4.04 1.87
CA TYR A 88 4.60 3.78 3.28
C TYR A 88 5.93 3.03 3.44
N MET A 89 6.08 1.93 2.70
CA MET A 89 7.27 1.08 2.75
C MET A 89 8.52 1.83 2.29
N LEU A 90 8.45 2.63 1.23
CA LEU A 90 9.57 3.45 0.79
C LEU A 90 9.96 4.48 1.85
N ILE A 91 9.00 5.23 2.40
CA ILE A 91 9.27 6.20 3.47
C ILE A 91 9.96 5.52 4.65
N LEU A 92 9.45 4.37 5.09
CA LEU A 92 10.07 3.57 6.14
C LEU A 92 11.51 3.16 5.77
N LEU A 93 11.70 2.55 4.60
CA LEU A 93 12.99 2.03 4.18
C LEU A 93 14.04 3.13 3.97
N PHE A 94 13.64 4.34 3.58
CA PHE A 94 14.56 5.48 3.45
C PHE A 94 14.95 6.10 4.78
N ARG A 95 14.12 5.94 5.83
CA ARG A 95 14.48 6.34 7.20
C ARG A 95 15.48 5.39 7.87
N LEU A 96 15.57 4.15 7.40
CA LEU A 96 16.48 3.14 7.95
C LEU A 96 17.86 3.18 7.26
N PRO A 97 18.96 2.91 8.01
CA PRO A 97 20.28 2.75 7.40
C PRO A 97 20.34 1.54 6.48
N GLY A 98 21.26 1.53 5.50
CA GLY A 98 21.39 0.44 4.53
C GLY A 98 21.75 -0.93 5.15
N THR A 99 22.31 -0.90 6.36
CA THR A 99 22.67 -2.06 7.19
C THR A 99 21.54 -2.53 8.11
N ALA A 100 20.37 -1.87 8.09
CA ALA A 100 19.24 -2.25 8.92
C ALA A 100 18.75 -3.67 8.61
N THR A 101 18.24 -4.30 9.65
CA THR A 101 17.76 -5.68 9.70
C THR A 101 16.24 -5.74 9.51
N ALA A 102 15.71 -6.94 9.22
CA ALA A 102 14.27 -7.15 9.09
C ALA A 102 13.50 -6.80 10.38
N ARG A 103 14.16 -6.90 11.54
CA ARG A 103 13.59 -6.56 12.85
C ARG A 103 13.21 -5.08 12.93
N GLU A 104 14.06 -4.20 12.42
CA GLU A 104 13.84 -2.74 12.45
C GLU A 104 12.71 -2.29 11.52
N ILE A 105 12.44 -3.10 10.48
CA ILE A 105 11.30 -2.91 9.59
C ILE A 105 10.02 -3.35 10.31
N LEU A 106 10.00 -4.59 10.83
CA LEU A 106 8.78 -5.22 11.33
C LEU A 106 8.33 -4.71 12.69
N LEU A 107 9.25 -4.47 13.61
CA LEU A 107 8.94 -4.08 14.98
C LEU A 107 8.74 -2.58 15.09
N LYS A 108 7.88 -2.17 16.02
CA LYS A 108 7.74 -0.77 16.40
C LYS A 108 9.09 -0.19 16.86
N PRO A 109 9.51 1.00 16.40
CA PRO A 109 10.71 1.65 16.93
C PRO A 109 10.52 1.85 18.44
N ALA A 110 11.54 1.55 19.24
CA ALA A 110 11.51 1.90 20.66
C ALA A 110 11.31 3.42 20.76
N ASN A 111 10.26 3.85 21.48
CA ASN A 111 10.13 5.27 21.80
C ASN A 111 11.36 5.66 22.63
N PRO A 112 12.07 6.75 22.29
CA PRO A 112 13.01 7.37 23.22
C PRO A 112 12.28 7.87 24.48
#